data_AF-A0A1J3JQ30-F1
#
_entry.id   AF-A0A1J3JQ30-F1
#
_cell.length_a   1.000
_cell.length_b   1.000
_cell.length_c   1.000
_cell.angle_alpha   90.00
_cell.angle_beta   90.00
_cell.angle_gamma   90.00
#
_symmetry.space_group_name_H-M   'P 1'
#
loop_
_entity.id
_entity.type
_entity.pdbx_description
1 polymer ?
#
loop_
_entity_poly.entity_id
_entity_poly.type
_entity_poly.pdbx_seq_one_letter_code
_entity_poly.pdbx_strand_id
1 'polypeptide(L)' 'LNSLEESFDMFCRGLSDYGPYLEHVLLYWKAYQENTEQILFLKYETMRANPLPYLKRLAEFMGYRFTREEEKEGVVENV' A
#
# COMPACT_ATOMS: atom_id res chain seq x y z
N LEU A 1 7.84 17.36 -23.77
CA LEU A 1 6.73 16.82 -22.94
C LEU A 1 5.87 16.00 -23.88
N ASN A 2 5.67 14.73 -23.58
CA ASN A 2 4.79 13.87 -24.36
C ASN A 2 3.33 14.25 -24.07
N SER A 3 2.44 13.98 -25.01
CA SER A 3 0.99 14.06 -24.76
C SER A 3 0.55 12.98 -23.75
N LEU A 4 -0.67 13.11 -23.21
CA LEU A 4 -1.25 12.10 -22.34
C LEU A 4 -1.39 10.74 -23.05
N GLU A 5 -1.80 10.76 -24.32
CA GLU A 5 -1.98 9.55 -25.12
C GLU A 5 -0.65 8.82 -25.35
N GLU A 6 0.40 9.54 -25.79
CA GLU A 6 1.74 8.96 -25.96
C GLU A 6 2.30 8.42 -24.63
N SER A 7 2.07 9.15 -23.53
CA SER A 7 2.51 8.71 -22.20
C SER A 7 1.78 7.44 -21.74
N PHE A 8 0.49 7.34 -22.05
CA PHE A 8 -0.32 6.16 -21.73
C PHE A 8 0.08 4.94 -22.58
N ASP A 9 0.34 5.11 -23.88
CA ASP A 9 0.87 4.03 -24.76
C ASP A 9 2.19 3.49 -24.21
N MET A 10 3.12 4.39 -23.87
CA MET A 10 4.40 4.00 -23.27
C MET A 10 4.20 3.24 -21.95
N PHE A 11 3.32 3.71 -21.06
CA PHE A 11 3.01 3.01 -19.80
C PHE A 11 2.44 1.61 -20.05
N CYS A 12 1.48 1.46 -20.97
CA CYS A 12 0.91 0.17 -21.35
C CYS A 12 1.95 -0.80 -21.92
N ARG A 13 2.97 -0.27 -22.62
CA ARG A 13 4.10 -1.04 -23.14
C ARG A 13 5.19 -1.30 -22.10
N GLY A 14 5.02 -0.82 -20.87
CA GLY A 14 5.98 -0.94 -19.77
C GLY A 14 7.17 0.04 -19.85
N LEU A 15 7.13 1.00 -20.77
CA LEU A 15 8.13 2.06 -20.95
C LEU A 15 7.84 3.22 -19.99
N SER A 16 7.81 2.93 -18.71
CA SER A 16 7.64 3.91 -17.64
C SER A 16 8.76 3.77 -16.60
N ASP A 17 9.01 4.83 -15.84
CA ASP A 17 9.89 4.75 -14.68
C ASP A 17 9.41 3.63 -13.74
N TYR A 18 10.33 2.75 -13.34
CA TYR A 18 10.06 1.55 -12.54
C TYR A 18 9.04 0.57 -13.15
N GLY A 19 8.75 0.70 -14.45
CA GLY A 19 7.88 -0.20 -15.19
C GLY A 19 8.55 -1.53 -15.55
N PRO A 20 7.77 -2.52 -16.01
CA PRO A 20 6.32 -2.46 -16.20
C PRO A 20 5.54 -2.51 -14.87
N TYR A 21 4.49 -1.69 -14.76
CA TYR A 21 3.76 -1.51 -13.49
C TYR A 21 3.12 -2.80 -12.97
N LEU A 22 2.50 -3.60 -13.84
CA LEU A 22 1.82 -4.83 -13.42
C LEU A 22 2.81 -5.87 -12.88
N GLU A 23 3.96 -6.01 -13.52
CA GLU A 23 5.07 -6.85 -13.09
C GLU A 23 5.61 -6.38 -11.74
N HIS A 24 5.80 -5.07 -11.55
CA HIS A 24 6.23 -4.50 -10.27
C HIS A 24 5.24 -4.86 -9.14
N VAL A 25 3.94 -4.68 -9.35
CA VAL A 25 2.90 -5.05 -8.37
C VAL A 25 2.89 -6.56 -8.11
N LEU A 26 2.99 -7.38 -9.16
CA LEU A 26 2.96 -8.84 -9.06
C LEU A 26 4.16 -9.40 -8.29
N LEU A 27 5.35 -8.82 -8.46
CA LEU A 27 6.55 -9.23 -7.73
C LEU A 27 6.38 -9.07 -6.23
N TYR A 28 5.93 -7.89 -5.77
CA TYR A 28 5.65 -7.66 -4.35
C TYR A 28 4.48 -8.48 -3.83
N TRP A 29 3.46 -8.74 -4.66
CA TRP A 29 2.36 -9.62 -4.30
C TRP A 29 2.84 -11.05 -4.02
N LYS A 30 3.69 -11.61 -4.89
CA LYS A 30 4.29 -12.94 -4.68
C LYS A 30 5.16 -12.97 -3.43
N ALA A 31 6.02 -11.97 -3.23
CA ALA A 31 6.86 -11.88 -2.04
C ALA A 31 6.02 -11.78 -0.75
N TYR A 32 4.92 -11.03 -0.76
CA TYR A 32 3.94 -11.01 0.33
C TYR A 32 3.34 -12.38 0.62
N GLN A 33 2.99 -13.15 -0.43
CA GLN A 33 2.45 -14.50 -0.26
C GLN A 33 3.47 -15.47 0.33
N GLU A 34 4.76 -15.28 0.07
CA GLU A 34 5.85 -16.10 0.62
C GLU A 34 6.17 -15.74 2.08
N ASN A 35 6.11 -14.46 2.45
CA ASN A 35 6.43 -14.02 3.80
C ASN A 35 5.59 -12.80 4.23
N THR A 36 4.49 -13.07 4.92
CA THR A 36 3.57 -12.04 5.44
C THR A 36 4.12 -11.31 6.68
N GLU A 37 5.16 -11.84 7.33
CA GLU A 37 5.78 -11.20 8.50
C GLU A 37 6.75 -10.08 8.09
N GLN A 38 7.37 -10.19 6.91
CA GLN A 38 8.31 -9.20 6.40
C GLN A 38 7.71 -8.20 5.43
N ILE A 39 6.56 -8.52 4.82
CA ILE A 39 5.94 -7.66 3.81
C ILE A 39 4.48 -7.40 4.19
N LEU A 40 4.11 -6.12 4.25
CA LEU A 40 2.73 -5.68 4.37
C LEU A 40 2.24 -5.16 3.02
N PHE A 41 1.35 -5.88 2.38
CA PHE A 41 0.78 -5.48 1.09
C PHE A 41 -0.54 -4.71 1.28
N LEU A 42 -0.59 -3.48 0.77
CA LEU A 42 -1.71 -2.56 0.93
C LEU A 42 -2.21 -2.06 -0.43
N LYS A 43 -3.50 -1.75 -0.51
CA LYS A 43 -4.14 -1.16 -1.68
C LYS A 43 -4.68 0.23 -1.34
N TYR A 44 -4.32 1.21 -2.16
CA TYR A 44 -4.66 2.61 -1.93
C TYR A 44 -6.17 2.85 -1.80
N GLU A 45 -6.97 2.31 -2.73
CA GLU A 45 -8.42 2.54 -2.73
C GLU A 45 -9.08 1.97 -1.48
N THR A 46 -8.59 0.83 -0.98
CA THR A 46 -9.14 0.18 0.21
C THR A 46 -8.78 0.96 1.48
N MET A 47 -7.53 1.44 1.59
CA MET A 47 -7.13 2.31 2.69
C MET A 47 -7.88 3.64 2.67
N ARG A 48 -8.05 4.23 1.49
CA ARG A 48 -8.77 5.50 1.35
C ARG A 48 -10.25 5.37 1.75
N ALA A 49 -10.89 4.25 1.41
CA ALA A 49 -12.29 4.00 1.74
C ALA A 49 -12.51 3.76 3.24
N ASN A 50 -11.56 3.10 3.92
CA ASN A 50 -11.64 2.82 5.34
C ASN A 50 -10.23 2.75 5.98
N PRO A 51 -9.65 3.89 6.42
CA PRO A 51 -8.24 3.94 6.81
C PRO A 51 -7.93 3.29 8.15
N LEU A 52 -8.83 3.38 9.14
CA LEU A 52 -8.54 3.01 10.53
C LEU A 52 -8.08 1.56 10.72
N PRO A 53 -8.71 0.54 10.10
CA PRO A 53 -8.23 -0.84 10.23
C PRO A 53 -6.82 -1.04 9.64
N TYR A 54 -6.48 -0.35 8.55
CA TYR A 54 -5.16 -0.45 7.92
C TYR A 54 -4.10 0.31 8.71
N LEU A 55 -4.45 1.43 9.34
CA LEU A 55 -3.55 2.14 10.25
C LEU A 55 -3.19 1.28 11.46
N LYS A 56 -4.18 0.63 12.09
CA LYS A 56 -3.94 -0.31 13.19
C LYS A 56 -3.07 -1.49 12.75
N ARG A 57 -3.36 -2.07 11.58
CA ARG A 57 -2.56 -3.16 10.99
C ARG A 57 -1.13 -2.73 10.68
N LEU A 58 -0.93 -1.51 10.17
CA LEU A 58 0.40 -0.96 9.90
C LEU A 58 1.18 -0.75 11.19
N ALA A 59 0.56 -0.16 12.22
CA ALA A 59 1.17 0.05 13.52
C ALA A 59 1.60 -1.28 14.15
N GLU A 60 0.73 -2.30 14.10
CA GLU A 60 1.06 -3.65 14.53
C GLU A 60 2.23 -4.26 13.74
N PHE A 61 2.22 -4.14 12.42
CA PHE A 61 3.30 -4.64 11.55
C PHE A 61 4.65 -3.98 11.85
N MET A 62 4.65 -2.70 12.25
CA MET A 62 5.86 -1.98 12.69
C MET A 62 6.29 -2.30 14.13
N GLY A 63 5.53 -3.13 14.86
CA GLY A 63 5.80 -3.45 16.27
C GLY A 63 5.27 -2.43 17.28
N TYR A 64 4.42 -1.49 16.85
CA TYR A 64 3.83 -0.42 17.65
C TYR A 64 2.31 -0.55 17.73
N ARG A 65 1.81 -1.74 18.12
CA ARG A 65 0.35 -1.96 18.24
C ARG A 65 -0.25 -0.95 19.23
N PHE A 66 -1.32 -0.28 18.82
CA PHE A 66 -2.11 0.59 19.70
C PHE A 66 -2.63 -0.18 20.93
N THR A 67 -2.53 0.46 22.09
CA THR A 67 -3.09 -0.02 23.35
C THR A 67 -4.61 0.19 23.40
N ARG A 68 -5.28 -0.50 24.32
CA ARG A 68 -6.73 -0.33 24.50
C ARG A 68 -7.08 1.07 24.98
N GLU A 69 -6.19 1.68 25.75
CA GLU A 69 -6.30 3.03 26.26
C GLU A 69 -6.24 4.03 25.11
N GLU A 70 -5.24 3.94 24.23
CA GLU A 70 -5.11 4.79 23.04
C GLU A 70 -6.33 4.67 22.11
N GLU A 71 -6.87 3.47 21.92
CA GLU A 71 -8.08 3.27 21.13
C GLU A 71 -9.32 3.90 21.79
N LYS A 72 -9.44 3.85 23.12
CA LYS A 72 -10.55 4.48 23.85
C LYS A 72 -10.46 5.99 23.87
N GLU A 73 -9.23 6.53 23.92
CA GLU A 73 -8.95 7.96 23.89
C GLU A 73 -9.05 8.54 22.47
N GLY A 74 -9.31 7.70 21.46
CA GLY A 74 -9.47 8.11 20.08
C GLY A 74 -8.16 8.50 19.40
N VAL A 75 -7.02 8.01 19.90
CA VAL A 75 -5.70 8.36 19.36
C VAL A 75 -5.58 7.94 17.90
N VAL A 76 -6.14 6.78 17.53
CA VAL A 76 -6.08 6.22 16.18
C VAL A 76 -6.76 7.11 15.15
N GLU A 77 -7.86 7.75 15.53
CA GLU A 77 -8.64 8.68 14.70
C GLU A 77 -7.97 10.06 14.56
N ASN A 78 -7.02 10.37 15.45
CA ASN A 78 -6.31 11.66 15.52
C ASN A 78 -4.87 11.60 14.98
N VAL A 79 -4.44 10.48 14.41
CA VAL A 79 -3.17 10.34 13.67
C VAL A 79 -3.27 11.03 12.31
#